data_AF-A0A1E1WWW4-F1
#
_entry.id   AF-A0A1E1WWW4-F1
#
_cell.length_a   1.000
_cell.length_b   1.000
_cell.length_c   1.000
_cell.angle_alpha   90.00
_cell.angle_beta   90.00
_cell.angle_gamma   90.00
#
_symmetry.space_group_name_H-M   'P 1'
#
loop_
_entity.id
_entity.type
_entity.pdbx_description
1 polymer ?
#
loop_
_entity_poly.entity_id
_entity_poly.type
_entity_poly.pdbx_seq_one_letter_code
_entity_poly.pdbx_strand_id
1 'polypeptide(L)'
;WKRAKIASPLMACACLLALAVPHAGLLMALVGSLLVCPLTFVLPPIFYAGLCRGSPQWPERPLSRNLKTAMAVALIIGLVVHIGGTVTAIMQIMKHFE
;
A
#
# COMPACT_ATOMS: atom_id res chain seq x y z
N TRP A 1 16.54 21.33 -8.23
CA TRP A 1 15.51 22.10 -7.51
C TRP A 1 14.13 21.43 -7.43
N LYS A 2 13.56 20.86 -8.50
CA LYS A 2 12.22 20.20 -8.46
C LYS A 2 12.12 18.98 -7.50
N ARG A 3 13.20 18.19 -7.40
CA ARG A 3 13.31 17.03 -6.49
C ARG A 3 13.35 17.43 -5.02
N ALA A 4 14.00 18.55 -4.70
CA ALA A 4 14.11 19.08 -3.33
C ALA A 4 12.74 19.52 -2.77
N LYS A 5 11.85 20.04 -3.63
CA LYS A 5 10.49 20.45 -3.23
C LYS A 5 9.59 19.27 -2.83
N ILE A 6 9.85 18.07 -3.35
CA ILE A 6 9.11 16.84 -3.04
C ILE A 6 9.77 16.09 -1.87
N ALA A 7 11.10 16.15 -1.77
CA ALA A 7 11.84 15.54 -0.67
C ALA A 7 11.59 16.23 0.68
N SER A 8 11.43 17.56 0.70
CA SER A 8 11.17 18.32 1.93
C SER A 8 9.90 17.91 2.69
N PRO A 9 8.70 17.86 2.06
CA PRO A 9 7.49 17.41 2.76
C PRO A 9 7.53 15.92 3.12
N LEU A 10 8.16 15.08 2.28
CA LEU A 10 8.31 13.66 2.59
C LEU A 10 9.17 13.43 3.83
N MET A 11 10.27 14.18 3.96
CA MET A 11 11.13 14.14 5.13
C MET A 11 10.41 14.69 6.37
N ALA A 12 9.64 15.77 6.22
CA ALA A 12 8.84 16.32 7.30
C ALA A 12 7.80 15.32 7.82
N CYS A 13 7.08 14.63 6.92
CA CYS A 13 6.14 13.57 7.28
C CYS A 13 6.84 12.39 7.99
N ALA A 14 8.02 11.98 7.51
CA ALA A 14 8.80 10.92 8.16
C ALA A 14 9.23 11.33 9.58
N CYS A 15 9.68 12.57 9.78
CA CYS A 15 10.01 13.10 11.10
C CYS A 15 8.79 13.19 12.03
N LEU A 16 7.62 13.60 11.52
CA LEU A 16 6.39 13.64 12.31
C LEU A 16 5.94 12.24 12.74
N LEU A 17 6.02 11.25 11.86
CA LEU A 17 5.73 9.85 12.19
C LEU A 17 6.73 9.31 13.23
N ALA A 18 8.02 9.63 13.07
CA ALA A 18 9.06 9.21 14.01
C ALA A 18 8.93 9.89 15.38
N LEU A 19 8.43 11.13 15.44
CA LEU A 19 8.16 11.83 16.70
C LEU A 19 6.88 11.31 17.38
N ALA A 20 5.86 10.98 16.59
CA ALA A 20 4.58 10.50 17.10
C ALA A 20 4.62 9.04 17.58
N VAL A 21 5.53 8.22 17.02
CA VAL A 21 5.62 6.79 17.33
C VAL A 21 6.96 6.47 18.02
N PRO A 22 6.98 6.17 19.33
CA PRO A 22 8.22 5.97 20.10
C PRO A 22 8.96 4.67 19.75
N HIS A 23 8.31 3.73 19.06
CA HIS A 23 8.89 2.43 18.70
C HIS A 23 8.93 2.20 17.18
N ALA A 24 10.14 1.95 16.66
CA ALA A 24 10.37 1.68 15.25
C ALA A 24 9.57 0.49 14.71
N GLY A 25 9.30 -0.54 15.54
CA GLY A 25 8.49 -1.70 15.15
C GLY A 25 7.03 -1.32 14.82
N LEU A 26 6.41 -0.46 15.63
CA LEU A 26 5.04 0.03 15.40
C LEU A 26 4.98 0.95 14.18
N LEU A 27 6.01 1.77 13.99
CA LEU A 27 6.12 2.64 12.82
C LEU A 27 6.22 1.82 11.53
N MET A 28 7.04 0.77 11.52
CA MET A 28 7.17 -0.14 10.37
C MET A 28 5.88 -0.91 10.11
N ALA A 29 5.16 -1.32 11.16
CA ALA A 29 3.85 -1.96 11.01
C ALA A 29 2.81 -1.01 10.41
N LEU A 30 2.75 0.24 10.87
CA LEU A 30 1.84 1.26 10.37
C LEU A 30 2.16 1.66 8.92
N VAL A 31 3.44 1.87 8.60
CA VAL A 31 3.90 2.18 7.24
C VAL A 31 3.64 0.99 6.31
N GLY A 32 3.90 -0.23 6.78
CA GLY A 32 3.68 -1.46 6.05
C GLY A 32 2.20 -1.69 5.73
N SER A 33 1.32 -1.50 6.72
CA SER A 33 -0.13 -1.62 6.50
C SER A 33 -0.64 -0.50 5.59
N LEU A 34 -0.25 0.76 5.84
CA LEU A 34 -0.85 1.92 5.18
C LEU A 34 -0.35 2.15 3.76
N LEU A 35 0.95 1.96 3.51
CA LEU A 35 1.58 2.30 2.23
C LEU A 35 1.96 1.06 1.43
N VAL A 36 2.56 0.05 2.08
CA VAL A 36 3.09 -1.12 1.36
C VAL A 36 1.96 -2.05 0.91
N CYS A 37 0.97 -2.36 1.78
CA CYS A 37 -0.14 -3.24 1.41
C CYS A 37 -0.95 -2.78 0.19
N PRO A 38 -1.42 -1.53 0.07
CA PRO A 38 -2.12 -1.12 -1.14
C PRO A 38 -1.19 -1.16 -2.36
N LEU A 39 0.09 -0.82 -2.20
CA LEU A 39 1.04 -0.89 -3.32
C LEU A 39 1.30 -2.33 -3.78
N THR A 40 1.31 -3.32 -2.89
CA THR A 40 1.56 -4.72 -3.24
C THR A 40 0.30 -5.46 -3.68
N PHE A 41 -0.88 -5.09 -3.19
CA PHE A 41 -2.12 -5.81 -3.50
C PHE A 41 -3.00 -5.09 -4.54
N VAL A 42 -2.91 -3.77 -4.68
CA VAL A 42 -3.75 -2.98 -5.59
C VAL A 42 -3.01 -2.62 -6.88
N LEU A 43 -1.72 -2.29 -6.79
CA LEU A 43 -0.95 -1.86 -7.96
C LEU A 43 -0.79 -2.99 -9.00
N PRO A 44 -0.42 -4.23 -8.66
CA PRO A 44 -0.21 -5.28 -9.67
C PRO A 44 -1.49 -5.63 -10.45
N PRO A 45 -2.68 -5.78 -9.82
CA PRO A 45 -3.92 -5.99 -10.56
C PRO A 45 -4.28 -4.86 -11.52
N ILE A 46 -4.12 -3.60 -11.09
CA ILE A 46 -4.41 -2.44 -11.94
C ILE A 46 -3.44 -2.38 -13.12
N PHE A 47 -2.15 -2.56 -12.85
CA PHE A 47 -1.12 -2.50 -13.89
C PHE A 47 -1.31 -3.63 -14.90
N TYR A 48 -1.60 -4.83 -14.43
CA TYR A 48 -1.84 -5.98 -15.30
C TYR A 48 -3.14 -5.83 -16.10
N ALA A 49 -4.22 -5.33 -15.50
CA ALA A 49 -5.45 -5.00 -16.23
C ALA A 49 -5.20 -3.95 -17.32
N GLY A 50 -4.33 -2.98 -17.05
CA GLY A 50 -3.84 -2.00 -18.03
C GLY A 50 -3.06 -2.65 -19.17
N LEU A 51 -2.12 -3.56 -18.87
CA LEU A 51 -1.38 -4.30 -19.89
C LEU A 51 -2.29 -5.17 -20.77
N CYS A 52 -3.33 -5.76 -20.21
CA CYS A 52 -4.24 -6.63 -20.96
C CYS A 52 -5.24 -5.87 -21.84
N ARG A 53 -5.51 -4.59 -21.54
CA ARG A 53 -6.36 -3.70 -22.36
C ARG A 53 -5.78 -3.32 -23.72
N GLY A 54 -4.53 -3.69 -23.99
CA GLY A 54 -3.87 -3.45 -25.27
C GLY A 54 -3.49 -1.98 -25.50
N SER A 55 -2.58 -1.78 -26.43
CA SER A 55 -2.18 -0.46 -26.93
C SER A 55 -2.01 -0.55 -28.44
N PRO A 56 -1.87 0.55 -29.19
CA PRO A 56 -1.70 0.50 -30.64
C PRO A 56 -0.54 -0.41 -31.10
N GLN A 57 0.45 -0.62 -30.22
CA GLN A 57 1.61 -1.47 -30.46
C GLN A 57 1.47 -2.89 -29.88
N TRP A 58 0.46 -3.16 -29.03
CA TRP A 58 0.36 -4.38 -28.23
C TRP A 58 -1.03 -5.04 -28.35
N PRO A 59 -1.13 -6.27 -28.87
CA PRO A 59 -2.40 -6.95 -29.07
C PRO A 59 -3.09 -7.27 -27.74
N GLU A 60 -4.42 -7.14 -27.72
CA GLU A 60 -5.25 -7.48 -26.56
C GLU A 60 -5.07 -8.96 -26.19
N ARG A 61 -4.80 -9.24 -24.92
CA ARG A 61 -4.70 -10.62 -24.42
C ARG A 61 -5.97 -10.99 -23.66
N PRO A 62 -6.68 -12.06 -24.06
CA PRO A 62 -7.88 -12.46 -23.34
C PRO A 62 -7.51 -12.90 -21.93
N LEU A 63 -8.03 -12.17 -20.95
CA LEU A 63 -7.76 -12.43 -19.55
C LEU A 63 -8.55 -13.67 -19.09
N SER A 64 -7.84 -14.74 -18.74
CA SER A 64 -8.47 -15.98 -18.29
C SER A 64 -9.31 -15.75 -17.03
N ARG A 65 -10.43 -16.48 -16.91
CA ARG A 65 -11.37 -16.34 -15.78
C ARG A 65 -10.68 -16.59 -14.43
N ASN A 66 -9.78 -17.57 -14.39
CA ASN A 66 -9.00 -17.94 -13.20
C ASN A 66 -8.13 -16.78 -12.71
N LEU A 67 -7.51 -16.05 -13.65
CA LEU A 67 -6.63 -14.94 -13.32
C LEU A 67 -7.40 -13.71 -12.80
N LYS A 68 -8.58 -13.44 -13.36
CA LYS A 68 -9.50 -12.42 -12.81
C LYS A 68 -9.89 -12.73 -11.36
N THR A 69 -10.22 -13.99 -11.08
CA THR A 69 -10.56 -14.42 -9.72
C THR A 69 -9.36 -14.31 -8.77
N ALA A 70 -8.16 -14.71 -9.19
CA ALA A 70 -6.95 -14.57 -8.38
C ALA A 70 -6.65 -13.10 -8.03
N MET A 71 -6.85 -12.18 -8.98
CA MET A 71 -6.69 -10.74 -8.75
C MET A 71 -7.72 -10.17 -7.79
N ALA A 72 -8.98 -10.58 -7.92
CA ALA A 72 -10.04 -10.17 -6.99
C ALA A 72 -9.76 -10.69 -5.57
N VAL A 73 -9.32 -11.95 -5.43
CA VAL A 73 -8.94 -12.54 -4.13
C VAL A 73 -7.76 -11.79 -3.52
N ALA A 74 -6.73 -11.47 -4.30
CA ALA A 74 -5.58 -10.69 -3.84
C ALA A 74 -6.00 -9.30 -3.31
N LEU A 75 -6.94 -8.63 -4.00
CA LEU A 75 -7.50 -7.34 -3.56
C LEU A 75 -8.25 -7.47 -2.23
N ILE A 76 -9.08 -8.51 -2.07
CA ILE A 76 -9.86 -8.74 -0.85
C ILE A 76 -8.92 -9.05 0.33
N ILE A 77 -7.95 -9.95 0.15
CA ILE A 77 -6.96 -10.28 1.17
C ILE A 77 -6.15 -9.03 1.54
N GLY A 78 -5.71 -8.27 0.54
CA GLY A 78 -4.99 -7.01 0.75
C GLY A 78 -5.79 -6.00 1.58
N LEU A 79 -7.10 -5.88 1.34
CA LEU A 79 -7.98 -4.99 2.10
C LEU A 79 -8.13 -5.44 3.55
N VAL A 80 -8.30 -6.74 3.79
CA VAL A 80 -8.39 -7.31 5.15
C VAL A 80 -7.10 -7.06 5.91
N VAL A 81 -5.94 -7.31 5.30
CA VAL A 81 -4.63 -7.07 5.92
C VAL A 81 -4.41 -5.58 6.15
N HIS A 82 -4.82 -4.71 5.23
CA HIS A 82 -4.70 -3.27 5.37
C HIS A 82 -5.51 -2.74 6.56
N ILE A 83 -6.78 -3.11 6.66
CA ILE A 83 -7.66 -2.68 7.76
C ILE A 83 -7.16 -3.26 9.08
N GLY A 84 -6.91 -4.57 9.13
CA GLY A 84 -6.45 -5.26 10.33
C GLY A 84 -5.12 -4.72 10.84
N GLY A 85 -4.15 -4.52 9.94
CA GLY A 85 -2.84 -3.98 10.29
C GLY A 85 -2.92 -2.55 10.83
N THR A 86 -3.76 -1.70 10.21
CA THR A 86 -3.92 -0.31 10.63
C THR A 86 -4.62 -0.20 11.98
N VAL A 87 -5.71 -0.95 12.20
CA VAL A 87 -6.41 -0.99 13.50
C VAL A 87 -5.50 -1.53 14.60
N THR A 88 -4.76 -2.61 14.33
CA THR A 88 -3.84 -3.20 15.32
C THR A 88 -2.72 -2.23 15.68
N ALA A 89 -2.13 -1.55 14.69
CA ALA A 89 -1.09 -0.55 14.92
C ALA A 89 -1.61 0.62 15.77
N ILE A 90 -2.82 1.13 15.48
CA ILE A 90 -3.44 2.23 16.24
C ILE A 90 -3.72 1.80 17.70
N MET A 91 -4.29 0.60 17.91
CA MET A 91 -4.55 0.11 19.26
C MET A 91 -3.27 -0.06 20.09
N GLN A 92 -2.19 -0.53 19.46
CA GLN A 92 -0.89 -0.65 20.12
C GLN A 92 -0.30 0.71 20.49
N ILE A 93 -0.46 1.72 19.62
CA ILE A 93 -0.04 3.09 19.91
C ILE A 93 -0.84 3.65 21.08
N MET A 94 -2.18 3.54 21.05
CA MET A 94 -3.04 4.03 22.13
C MET A 94 -2.74 3.40 23.49
N LYS A 95 -2.56 2.07 23.53
CA LYS A 95 -2.22 1.34 24.76
C LYS A 95 -0.88 1.78 25.36
N HIS A 96 0.01 2.36 24.56
CA HIS A 96 1.29 2.85 25.04
C HIS A 96 1.21 4.28 25.62
N PHE A 97 0.13 5.02 25.35
CA PHE A 97 -0.10 6.38 25.86
C PHE A 97 -0.96 6.42 27.14
N GLU A 98 -1.58 5.30 27.52
CA GLU A 98 -2.31 5.10 28.79
C GLU A 98 -1.37 4.50 29.86
#